data_AF-A0ABD2ZLD2-F1
#
_entry.id   AF-A0ABD2ZLD2-F1
#
_cell.length_a   1.000
_cell.length_b   1.000
_cell.length_c   1.000
_cell.angle_alpha   90.00
_cell.angle_beta   90.00
_cell.angle_gamma   90.00
#
_symmetry.space_group_name_H-M   'P 1'
#
loop_
_entity.id
_entity.type
_entity.pdbx_description
1 polymer ?
#
loop_
_entity_poly.entity_id
_entity_poly.type
_entity_poly.pdbx_seq_one_letter_code
_entity_poly.pdbx_strand_id
1 'polypeptide(L)'
;MEIEDYRKCVDECKQSIMGKVLGHKSVNLAGIRSFVEKIWNCHKPVRIAEIGPSLYQFKFESNRDLNRVLRGRPWIFDNCHFVVNPWKENMEKDEKAFSQTLIWVQVWHLPIYCLTKEVGKKIRVVFVDVEDKAESRSDCTR
;
A
#
# COMPACT_ATOMS: atom_id res chain seq x y z
N MET A 1 -19.10 24.42 -10.26
CA MET A 1 -18.33 23.87 -9.14
C MET A 1 -17.23 24.88 -8.87
N GLU A 2 -17.25 25.54 -7.73
CA GLU A 2 -16.23 26.54 -7.40
C GLU A 2 -14.89 25.84 -7.12
N ILE A 3 -13.78 26.53 -7.36
CA ILE A 3 -12.42 25.97 -7.17
C ILE A 3 -12.22 25.54 -5.70
N GLU A 4 -12.82 26.27 -4.76
CA GLU A 4 -12.76 26.00 -3.32
C GLU A 4 -13.43 24.65 -2.96
N ASP A 5 -14.61 24.36 -3.52
CA ASP A 5 -15.33 23.11 -3.31
C ASP A 5 -14.54 21.90 -3.80
N TYR A 6 -13.88 22.04 -4.95
CA TYR A 6 -13.04 20.99 -5.52
C TYR A 6 -11.82 20.70 -4.63
N ARG A 7 -11.14 21.75 -4.12
CA ARG A 7 -9.98 21.57 -3.21
C ARG A 7 -10.36 20.84 -1.94
N LYS A 8 -11.52 21.16 -1.37
CA LYS A 8 -12.06 20.47 -0.20
C LYS A 8 -12.32 18.99 -0.48
N CYS A 9 -12.90 18.66 -1.63
CA CYS A 9 -13.10 17.26 -2.05
C CYS A 9 -11.78 16.48 -2.16
N VAL A 10 -10.74 17.11 -2.71
CA VAL A 10 -9.40 16.50 -2.84
C VAL A 10 -8.76 16.30 -1.46
N ASP A 11 -8.85 17.30 -0.58
CA ASP A 11 -8.30 17.22 0.78
C ASP A 11 -8.93 16.09 1.59
N GLU A 12 -10.23 15.88 1.43
CA GLU A 12 -10.95 14.77 2.05
C GLU A 12 -10.48 13.38 1.57
N CYS A 13 -9.85 13.29 0.40
CA CYS A 13 -9.32 12.05 -0.15
C CYS A 13 -7.86 11.77 0.23
N LYS A 14 -7.15 12.73 0.84
CA LYS A 14 -5.74 12.55 1.25
C LYS A 14 -5.56 11.46 2.30
N GLN A 15 -6.58 11.15 3.09
CA GLN A 15 -6.58 10.04 4.05
C GLN A 15 -7.15 8.74 3.46
N SER A 16 -7.01 8.57 2.14
CA SER A 16 -7.45 7.36 1.45
C SER A 16 -6.28 6.62 0.83
N ILE A 17 -6.48 5.33 0.65
CA ILE A 17 -5.66 4.51 -0.24
C ILE A 17 -6.56 3.88 -1.30
N MET A 18 -5.96 3.59 -2.44
CA MET A 18 -6.58 2.92 -3.55
C MET A 18 -6.08 1.49 -3.59
N GLY A 19 -6.99 0.54 -3.72
CA GLY A 19 -6.66 -0.88 -3.78
C GLY A 19 -7.29 -1.55 -4.99
N LYS A 20 -6.49 -2.28 -5.77
CA LYS A 20 -6.95 -3.07 -6.91
C LYS A 20 -6.55 -4.53 -6.75
N VAL A 21 -7.52 -5.44 -6.85
CA VAL A 21 -7.25 -6.88 -6.89
C VAL A 21 -6.96 -7.27 -8.33
N LEU A 22 -5.79 -7.85 -8.57
CA LEU A 22 -5.35 -8.30 -9.89
C LEU A 22 -5.76 -9.76 -10.11
N GLY A 23 -6.58 -10.02 -11.12
CA GLY A 23 -7.01 -11.36 -11.51
C GLY A 23 -8.31 -11.37 -12.31
N HIS A 24 -8.68 -12.54 -12.83
CA HIS A 24 -9.91 -12.73 -13.62
C HIS A 24 -11.15 -13.03 -12.76
N LYS A 25 -11.00 -13.22 -11.45
CA LYS A 25 -12.12 -13.49 -10.54
C LYS A 25 -12.85 -12.20 -10.20
N SER A 26 -14.18 -12.24 -10.22
CA SER A 26 -15.00 -11.19 -9.63
C SER A 26 -14.79 -11.18 -8.11
N VAL A 27 -14.50 -10.00 -7.58
CA VAL A 27 -14.29 -9.80 -6.14
C VAL A 27 -15.57 -9.24 -5.53
N ASN A 28 -16.08 -9.89 -4.49
CA ASN A 28 -17.23 -9.35 -3.77
C ASN A 28 -16.78 -8.34 -2.69
N LEU A 29 -17.56 -7.27 -2.52
CA LEU A 29 -17.26 -6.23 -1.54
C LEU A 29 -17.28 -6.77 -0.09
N ALA A 30 -18.10 -7.78 0.19
CA ALA A 30 -18.17 -8.41 1.51
C ALA A 30 -16.86 -9.11 1.91
N GLY A 31 -16.20 -9.78 0.97
CA GLY A 31 -14.90 -10.41 1.17
C GLY A 31 -13.82 -9.38 1.42
N ILE A 32 -13.82 -8.28 0.66
CA ILE A 32 -12.92 -7.15 0.89
C ILE A 32 -13.14 -6.54 2.29
N ARG A 33 -14.39 -6.33 2.72
CA ARG A 33 -14.69 -5.87 4.10
C ARG A 33 -14.11 -6.81 5.14
N SER A 34 -14.37 -8.12 5.03
CA SER A 34 -13.81 -9.12 5.95
C SER A 34 -12.29 -9.13 5.92
N PHE A 35 -11.66 -8.94 4.76
CA PHE A 35 -10.20 -8.85 4.65
C PHE A 35 -9.67 -7.63 5.40
N VAL A 36 -10.27 -6.45 5.20
CA VAL A 36 -9.87 -5.22 5.89
C VAL A 36 -10.03 -5.37 7.40
N GLU A 37 -11.15 -5.92 7.87
CA GLU A 37 -11.40 -6.10 9.30
C GLU A 37 -10.43 -7.08 9.95
N LYS A 38 -10.16 -8.22 9.31
CA LYS A 38 -9.34 -9.30 9.90
C LYS A 38 -7.85 -9.13 9.68
N ILE A 39 -7.44 -8.72 8.48
CA ILE A 39 -6.04 -8.68 8.06
C ILE A 39 -5.42 -7.31 8.34
N TRP A 40 -6.10 -6.22 7.97
CA TRP A 40 -5.60 -4.89 8.29
C TRP A 40 -5.81 -4.52 9.76
N ASN A 41 -6.85 -5.07 10.41
CA ASN A 41 -7.11 -4.97 11.85
C ASN A 41 -6.91 -3.54 12.39
N CYS A 42 -7.51 -2.55 11.71
CA CYS A 42 -7.39 -1.12 12.03
C CYS A 42 -8.08 -0.80 13.36
N HIS A 43 -7.58 0.20 14.07
CA HIS A 43 -8.19 0.62 15.34
C HIS A 43 -9.55 1.28 15.15
N LYS A 44 -9.74 1.94 14.00
CA LYS A 44 -11.00 2.57 13.61
C LYS A 44 -11.57 1.92 12.35
N PRO A 45 -12.90 1.92 12.18
CA PRO A 45 -13.52 1.43 10.95
C PRO A 45 -12.97 2.14 9.72
N VAL A 46 -12.73 1.37 8.66
CA VAL A 46 -12.30 1.88 7.36
C VAL A 46 -13.52 1.95 6.45
N ARG A 47 -13.81 3.12 5.88
CA ARG A 47 -14.91 3.24 4.91
C ARG A 47 -14.43 2.73 3.56
N ILE A 48 -15.23 1.90 2.91
CA ILE A 48 -14.87 1.24 1.64
C ILE A 48 -15.89 1.63 0.57
N ALA A 49 -15.39 2.16 -0.54
CA ALA A 49 -16.18 2.44 -1.73
C ALA A 49 -15.63 1.65 -2.92
N GLU A 50 -16.51 0.96 -3.64
CA GLU A 50 -16.16 0.36 -4.94
C GLU A 50 -16.31 1.44 -6.01
N ILE A 51 -15.24 1.70 -6.75
CA ILE A 51 -15.18 2.79 -7.73
C ILE A 51 -14.95 2.26 -9.15
N GLY A 52 -14.74 0.96 -9.31
CA GLY A 52 -14.57 0.29 -10.59
C GLY A 52 -14.33 -1.21 -10.43
N PRO A 53 -14.16 -1.95 -11.54
CA PRO A 53 -13.98 -3.40 -11.51
C PRO A 53 -12.76 -3.81 -10.67
N SER A 54 -13.03 -4.49 -9.55
CA SER A 54 -12.03 -4.92 -8.57
C SER A 54 -11.16 -3.76 -8.04
N LEU A 55 -11.67 -2.53 -8.10
CA LEU A 55 -10.99 -1.30 -7.68
C LEU A 55 -11.80 -0.61 -6.57
N TYR A 56 -11.12 -0.37 -5.46
CA TYR A 56 -11.73 0.11 -4.23
C TYR A 56 -10.96 1.29 -3.65
N GLN A 57 -11.68 2.26 -3.09
CA GLN A 57 -11.14 3.32 -2.26
C GLN A 57 -11.40 2.98 -0.79
N PHE A 58 -10.37 3.12 0.05
CA PHE A 58 -10.45 2.91 1.49
C PHE A 58 -10.12 4.23 2.19
N LYS A 59 -11.10 4.82 2.87
CA LYS A 59 -10.93 6.08 3.62
C LYS A 59 -10.70 5.77 5.10
N PHE A 60 -9.57 6.25 5.61
CA PHE A 60 -9.13 6.03 6.98
C PHE A 60 -9.41 7.26 7.83
N GLU A 61 -9.81 7.04 9.08
CA GLU A 61 -9.84 8.11 10.08
C GLU A 61 -8.48 8.32 10.76
N SER A 62 -7.62 7.29 10.74
CA SER A 62 -6.32 7.27 11.42
C SER A 62 -5.19 7.22 10.39
N ASN A 63 -4.37 8.29 10.34
CA ASN A 63 -3.15 8.29 9.55
C ASN A 63 -2.16 7.20 9.99
N ARG A 64 -2.21 6.77 11.27
CA ARG A 64 -1.40 5.67 11.76
C ARG A 64 -1.79 4.34 11.11
N ASP A 65 -3.09 4.07 11.00
CA ASP A 65 -3.61 2.85 10.37
C ASP A 65 -3.32 2.86 8.87
N LEU A 66 -3.57 3.99 8.19
CA LEU A 66 -3.23 4.18 6.78
C LEU A 66 -1.76 3.86 6.51
N ASN A 67 -0.84 4.45 7.27
CA ASN A 67 0.59 4.23 7.11
C ASN A 67 1.01 2.80 7.47
N ARG A 68 0.32 2.13 8.40
CA ARG A 68 0.57 0.72 8.71
C ARG A 68 0.14 -0.17 7.53
N VAL A 69 -1.03 0.07 6.97
CA VAL A 69 -1.54 -0.69 5.81
C VAL A 69 -0.63 -0.51 4.60
N LEU A 70 -0.18 0.70 4.31
CA LEU A 70 0.79 0.94 3.24
C LEU A 70 2.13 0.25 3.49
N ARG A 71 2.64 0.24 4.74
CA ARG A 71 3.90 -0.45 5.04
C ARG A 71 3.77 -1.98 5.05
N GLY A 72 2.57 -2.51 5.25
CA GLY A 72 2.34 -3.96 5.25
C GLY A 72 2.29 -4.61 3.86
N ARG A 73 2.42 -3.84 2.77
CA ARG A 73 2.46 -4.35 1.40
C ARG A 73 3.61 -5.37 1.23
N PRO A 74 3.43 -6.41 0.40
CA PRO A 74 2.29 -6.64 -0.49
C PRO A 74 1.10 -7.28 0.24
N TRP A 75 -0.11 -7.06 -0.26
CA TRP A 75 -1.32 -7.73 0.25
C TRP A 75 -1.79 -8.80 -0.73
N ILE A 76 -2.35 -9.89 -0.20
CA ILE A 76 -2.90 -11.00 -0.98
C ILE A 76 -4.35 -11.20 -0.55
N PHE A 77 -5.27 -11.19 -1.51
CA PHE A 77 -6.70 -11.43 -1.29
C PHE A 77 -7.17 -12.58 -2.19
N ASP A 78 -7.73 -13.63 -1.61
CA ASP A 78 -8.19 -14.84 -2.33
C ASP A 78 -7.16 -15.39 -3.35
N ASN A 79 -5.90 -15.49 -2.92
CA ASN A 79 -4.76 -15.90 -3.77
C ASN A 79 -4.45 -14.98 -4.97
N CYS A 80 -5.05 -13.79 -5.01
CA CYS A 80 -4.78 -12.75 -5.99
C CYS A 80 -3.95 -11.61 -5.36
N HIS A 81 -3.09 -10.98 -6.15
CA HIS A 81 -2.36 -9.79 -5.70
C HIS A 81 -3.33 -8.65 -5.45
N PHE A 82 -3.28 -8.09 -4.25
CA PHE A 82 -4.06 -6.91 -3.87
C PHE A 82 -3.13 -5.71 -3.77
N VAL A 83 -3.01 -4.99 -4.88
CA VAL A 83 -2.11 -3.83 -5.00
C VAL A 83 -2.76 -2.64 -4.33
N VAL A 84 -2.05 -2.03 -3.38
CA VAL A 84 -2.56 -0.90 -2.58
C VAL A 84 -1.57 0.26 -2.67
N ASN A 85 -2.07 1.46 -2.94
CA ASN A 85 -1.23 2.65 -3.07
C ASN A 85 -1.93 3.89 -2.45
N PRO A 86 -1.17 4.90 -2.00
CA PRO A 86 -1.76 6.15 -1.53
C PRO A 86 -2.68 6.74 -2.59
N TRP A 87 -3.82 7.30 -2.19
CA TRP A 87 -4.72 7.95 -3.12
C TRP A 87 -4.00 9.13 -3.81
N LYS A 88 -4.21 9.24 -5.12
CA LYS A 88 -3.82 10.38 -5.95
C LYS A 88 -4.99 10.72 -6.86
N GLU A 89 -5.03 11.95 -7.30
CA GLU A 89 -6.06 12.40 -8.23
C GLU A 89 -5.96 11.62 -9.56
N ASN A 90 -7.10 11.27 -10.15
CA ASN A 90 -7.23 10.55 -11.43
C ASN A 90 -6.56 9.16 -11.46
N MET A 91 -6.25 8.57 -10.29
CA MET A 91 -5.59 7.27 -10.19
C MET A 91 -6.44 6.12 -10.75
N GLU A 92 -7.76 6.27 -10.78
CA GLU A 92 -8.68 5.30 -11.37
C GLU A 92 -8.48 5.13 -12.89
N LYS A 93 -7.86 6.11 -13.56
CA LYS A 93 -7.53 6.07 -14.98
C LYS A 93 -6.07 5.68 -15.24
N ASP A 94 -5.25 5.60 -14.19
CA ASP A 94 -3.84 5.25 -14.29
C ASP A 94 -3.66 3.74 -14.12
N GLU A 95 -3.58 3.00 -15.23
CA GLU A 95 -3.31 1.58 -15.20
C GLU A 95 -1.94 1.24 -14.59
N LYS A 96 -0.95 2.12 -14.75
CA LYS A 96 0.40 1.90 -14.21
C LYS A 96 0.39 1.99 -12.69
N ALA A 97 -0.52 2.77 -12.11
CA ALA A 97 -0.67 2.90 -10.67
C ALA A 97 -0.95 1.57 -9.95
N PHE A 98 -1.41 0.53 -10.65
CA PHE A 98 -1.66 -0.79 -10.07
C PHE A 98 -0.81 -1.90 -10.68
N SER A 99 0.18 -1.54 -11.50
CA SER A 99 1.10 -2.49 -12.15
C SER A 99 2.29 -2.91 -11.28
N GLN A 100 2.52 -2.17 -10.18
CA GLN A 100 3.68 -2.34 -9.30
C GLN A 100 3.25 -2.30 -7.83
N THR A 101 3.96 -3.05 -6.99
CA THR A 101 3.80 -3.02 -5.53
C THR A 101 5.16 -3.13 -4.86
N LEU A 102 5.27 -2.60 -3.66
CA LEU A 102 6.42 -2.85 -2.80
C LEU A 102 6.37 -4.28 -2.26
N ILE A 103 7.55 -4.89 -2.18
CA ILE A 103 7.75 -6.21 -1.60
C ILE A 103 8.86 -6.18 -0.54
N TRP A 104 8.70 -6.99 0.50
CA TRP A 104 9.75 -7.22 1.50
C TRP A 104 10.62 -8.39 1.02
N VAL A 105 11.91 -8.12 0.80
CA VAL A 105 12.89 -9.14 0.43
C VAL A 105 13.84 -9.34 1.59
N GLN A 106 13.94 -10.58 2.06
CA GLN A 106 14.92 -10.98 3.06
C GLN A 106 15.91 -11.94 2.42
N VAL A 107 17.20 -11.59 2.47
CA VAL A 107 18.28 -12.40 1.93
C VAL A 107 18.89 -13.24 3.06
N TRP A 108 18.86 -14.55 2.90
CA TRP A 108 19.38 -15.50 3.87
C TRP A 108 20.80 -15.94 3.51
N HIS A 109 21.60 -16.32 4.51
CA HIS A 109 22.98 -16.80 4.35
C HIS A 109 23.91 -15.85 3.60
N LEU A 110 23.64 -14.54 3.66
CA LEU A 110 24.54 -13.53 3.10
C LEU A 110 25.83 -13.52 3.94
N PRO A 111 27.01 -13.78 3.34
CA PRO A 111 28.26 -13.75 4.08
C PRO A 111 28.48 -12.38 4.74
N ILE A 112 29.12 -12.35 5.91
CA ILE A 112 29.25 -11.10 6.69
C ILE A 112 29.97 -9.99 5.92
N TYR A 113 30.94 -10.34 5.07
CA TYR A 113 31.66 -9.40 4.20
C TYR A 113 30.79 -8.85 3.04
N CYS A 114 29.61 -9.43 2.81
CA CYS A 114 28.63 -8.95 1.84
C CYS A 114 27.55 -8.06 2.47
N LEU A 115 27.55 -7.84 3.80
CA LEU A 115 26.64 -6.93 4.49
C LEU A 115 27.11 -5.47 4.36
N THR A 116 27.27 -5.00 3.12
CA THR A 116 27.67 -3.61 2.84
C THR A 116 26.60 -2.88 2.04
N LYS A 117 26.61 -1.54 2.13
CA LYS A 117 25.68 -0.69 1.36
C LYS A 117 25.86 -0.90 -0.15
N GLU A 118 27.07 -1.22 -0.60
CA GLU A 118 27.40 -1.45 -2.00
C GLU A 118 26.76 -2.74 -2.52
N VAL A 119 26.78 -3.82 -1.73
CA VAL A 119 26.08 -5.07 -2.07
C VAL A 119 24.56 -4.84 -2.06
N GLY A 120 24.04 -4.10 -1.09
CA GLY A 120 22.63 -3.69 -1.07
C GLY A 120 22.22 -2.92 -2.34
N LYS A 121 23.05 -1.96 -2.79
CA LYS A 121 22.85 -1.24 -4.05
C LYS A 121 22.89 -2.16 -5.28
N LYS A 122 23.72 -3.21 -5.28
CA LYS A 122 23.75 -4.20 -6.36
C LYS A 122 22.50 -5.07 -6.38
N ILE A 123 21.93 -5.42 -5.22
CA ILE A 123 20.65 -6.14 -5.15
C ILE A 123 19.51 -5.24 -5.63
N ARG A 124 19.58 -3.93 -5.32
CA ARG A 124 18.60 -2.92 -5.72
C ARG A 124 18.30 -2.93 -7.23
N VAL A 125 19.32 -3.11 -8.08
CA VAL A 125 19.19 -2.99 -9.55
C VAL A 125 18.27 -4.04 -10.18
N VAL A 126 17.92 -5.10 -9.45
CA VAL A 126 16.96 -6.12 -9.90
C VAL A 126 15.51 -5.60 -9.81
N PHE A 127 15.26 -4.63 -8.95
CA PHE A 127 13.93 -4.05 -8.71
C PHE A 127 13.78 -2.72 -9.44
N VAL A 128 12.55 -2.42 -9.88
CA VAL A 128 12.26 -1.18 -10.63
C VAL A 128 12.49 0.06 -9.76
N ASP A 129 12.15 -0.01 -8.48
CA ASP A 129 12.49 1.01 -7.47
C ASP A 129 12.59 0.39 -6.08
N VAL A 130 13.29 1.06 -5.16
CA VAL A 130 13.48 0.64 -3.78
C VAL A 130 13.35 1.84 -2.85
N GLU A 131 12.43 1.74 -1.88
CA GLU A 131 12.30 2.69 -0.79
C GLU A 131 13.32 2.37 0.32
N ASP A 132 14.24 3.30 0.59
CA ASP A 132 15.13 3.21 1.74
C ASP A 132 14.33 3.52 3.01
N LYS A 133 14.32 2.61 4.01
CA LYS A 133 13.85 2.99 5.34
C LYS A 133 14.85 3.98 5.93
N ALA A 134 14.45 5.25 6.06
CA ALA A 134 15.16 6.20 6.89
C ALA A 134 15.32 5.60 8.29
N GLU A 135 16.57 5.42 8.69
CA GLU A 135 16.99 4.71 9.90
C GLU A 135 16.77 5.63 11.10
N SER A 136 15.55 5.69 11.63
CA SER A 136 15.34 6.21 12.99
C SER A 136 15.60 5.09 14.00
N ARG A 137 16.87 4.66 14.09
CA ARG A 137 17.36 3.92 15.25
C ARG A 137 17.43 4.93 16.40
N SER A 138 16.36 5.03 17.18
CA SER A 138 16.50 5.51 18.56
C SER A 138 17.03 4.33 19.38
N ASP A 139 18.09 4.61 20.12
CA ASP A 139 18.75 3.74 21.08
C ASP A 139 17.79 2.82 21.83
N CYS A 140 18.01 1.51 21.69
CA CYS A 140 17.68 0.55 22.74
C CYS A 140 18.94 -0.23 23.07
N THR A 141 19.86 0.44 23.76
CA THR A 141 20.75 -0.23 24.71
C THR A 141 20.00 -0.30 26.05
N ARG A 142 19.41 -1.46 26.35
CA ARG A 142 19.23 -1.91 27.75
C ARG A 142 18.99 -3.40 27.82
#